data_AF-A0ABD2HMW4-F1
#
_entry.id   AF-A0ABD2HMW4-F1
#
_cell.length_a   1.000
_cell.length_b   1.000
_cell.length_c   1.000
_cell.angle_alpha   90.00
_cell.angle_beta   90.00
_cell.angle_gamma   90.00
#
_symmetry.space_group_name_H-M   'P 1'
#
loop_
_entity.id
_entity.type
_entity.pdbx_description
1 polymer ?
#
loop_
_entity_poly.entity_id
_entity_poly.type
_entity_poly.pdbx_seq_one_letter_code
_entity_poly.pdbx_strand_id
1 'polypeptide(L)'
;MKKLKHGNNWAREHGVHEWAGKTAGGVRHYVEETVASTSRSVSNWLAKEKEAIESANQQQDESSEIESDEQSHAHANTTPNRAAQRARSMQRQTQNAAARQPSRAQRQSAEERHASSSREYNINAELEKIDQMFEQGIALEVIERTLNVPTVEFKCRFARLYLMKAFALPKEEWKKHGVIDKGIGFANEALAIDPNHNDALKYLCMLMGLKIGQIPKTIINAKKIVNLTVELDKLLQKADQHDPEILHAQGRFMYTLKRSSMPTIFLNAEMKKLHHAPSFEAAMEKLIAADEMLRGNSIENNFFLAKCYQHLHEKEKAIEYFGKLLALDPNNLYEAERQKLTVEILTKEFKMNPLKL
;
A
#
# COMPACT_ATOMS: atom_id res chain seq x y z
N MET A 1 -20.56 13.35 38.91
CA MET A 1 -20.34 11.91 38.64
C MET A 1 -21.65 11.27 38.16
N LYS A 2 -21.89 11.22 36.83
CA LYS A 2 -22.97 10.43 36.22
C LYS A 2 -22.33 9.25 35.48
N LYS A 3 -22.78 8.04 35.79
CA LYS A 3 -22.27 6.76 35.26
C LYS A 3 -22.75 6.56 33.82
N LEU A 4 -21.82 6.25 32.92
CA LEU A 4 -22.10 5.57 31.65
C LEU A 4 -21.91 4.06 31.88
N LYS A 5 -23.02 3.32 31.89
CA LYS A 5 -23.07 1.85 31.85
C LYS A 5 -23.73 1.45 30.53
N HIS A 6 -22.98 1.30 29.45
CA HIS A 6 -23.42 0.55 28.26
C HIS A 6 -22.18 0.05 27.53
N GLY A 7 -21.92 -1.26 27.63
CA GLY A 7 -20.76 -1.91 27.00
C GLY A 7 -20.47 -3.24 27.67
N ASN A 8 -21.42 -4.18 27.65
CA ASN A 8 -21.15 -5.56 28.08
C ASN A 8 -22.15 -6.61 27.52
N ASN A 9 -22.83 -6.33 26.40
CA ASN A 9 -23.76 -7.29 25.79
C ASN A 9 -23.17 -8.10 24.63
N TRP A 10 -22.05 -7.68 24.01
CA TRP A 10 -21.50 -8.38 22.85
C TRP A 10 -20.85 -9.74 23.23
N ALA A 11 -20.12 -9.80 24.36
CA ALA A 11 -19.45 -11.01 24.82
C ALA A 11 -20.41 -12.15 25.26
N ARG A 12 -21.68 -11.82 25.54
CA ARG A 12 -22.71 -12.80 25.92
C ARG A 12 -23.39 -13.47 24.73
N GLU A 13 -23.44 -12.80 23.58
CA GLU A 13 -24.14 -13.31 22.39
C GLU A 13 -23.27 -14.26 21.54
N HIS A 14 -21.96 -14.34 21.79
CA HIS A 14 -21.03 -15.14 20.98
C HIS A 14 -20.32 -16.27 21.74
N GLY A 15 -20.83 -16.70 22.90
CA GLY A 15 -20.41 -17.95 23.53
C GLY A 15 -18.94 -18.02 23.99
N VAL A 16 -18.26 -16.89 24.17
CA VAL A 16 -16.81 -16.83 24.47
C VAL A 16 -16.47 -17.24 25.92
N HIS A 17 -17.48 -17.47 26.77
CA HIS A 17 -17.26 -17.76 28.20
C HIS A 17 -16.73 -19.17 28.52
N GLU A 18 -16.71 -20.10 27.56
CA GLU A 18 -16.31 -21.49 27.83
C GLU A 18 -14.84 -21.81 27.52
N TRP A 19 -14.07 -20.84 27.02
CA TRP A 19 -12.65 -21.02 26.68
C TRP A 19 -11.67 -20.42 27.71
N ALA A 20 -12.18 -19.95 28.84
CA ALA A 20 -11.40 -19.22 29.86
C ALA A 20 -10.61 -20.12 30.83
N GLY A 21 -10.38 -21.38 30.50
CA GLY A 21 -9.70 -22.30 31.43
C GLY A 21 -9.03 -23.48 30.76
N LYS A 22 -7.83 -23.28 30.19
CA LYS A 22 -6.65 -24.16 30.34
C LYS A 22 -5.44 -23.71 29.47
N THR A 23 -4.37 -23.38 30.18
CA THR A 23 -2.92 -23.41 29.80
C THR A 23 -2.45 -22.55 28.60
N ALA A 24 -1.13 -22.32 28.55
CA ALA A 24 -0.42 -21.68 27.44
C ALA A 24 -0.67 -22.34 26.06
N GLY A 25 -1.29 -23.53 26.04
CA GLY A 25 -1.79 -24.17 24.83
C GLY A 25 -2.94 -23.42 24.15
N GLY A 26 -3.80 -22.72 24.90
CA GLY A 26 -4.94 -21.98 24.33
C GLY A 26 -4.52 -20.77 23.49
N VAL A 27 -3.55 -19.97 23.96
CA VAL A 27 -3.00 -18.83 23.19
C VAL A 27 -2.25 -19.31 21.97
N ARG A 28 -1.44 -20.35 22.14
CA ARG A 28 -0.74 -20.99 21.03
C ARG A 28 -1.74 -21.50 20.00
N HIS A 29 -2.83 -22.12 20.42
CA HIS A 29 -3.87 -22.61 19.53
C HIS A 29 -4.65 -21.47 18.87
N TYR A 30 -5.04 -20.41 19.58
CA TYR A 30 -5.72 -19.24 18.99
C TYR A 30 -4.84 -18.53 17.95
N VAL A 31 -3.55 -18.33 18.25
CA VAL A 31 -2.60 -17.73 17.30
C VAL A 31 -2.30 -18.69 16.16
N GLU A 32 -2.13 -19.99 16.42
CA GLU A 32 -1.93 -21.00 15.36
C GLU A 32 -3.18 -21.13 14.49
N GLU A 33 -4.38 -20.99 15.04
CA GLU A 33 -5.65 -21.08 14.34
C GLU A 33 -5.95 -19.82 13.54
N THR A 34 -5.64 -18.63 14.08
CA THR A 34 -5.71 -17.35 13.36
C THR A 34 -4.67 -17.32 12.24
N VAL A 35 -3.42 -17.69 12.53
CA VAL A 35 -2.36 -17.81 11.51
C VAL A 35 -2.72 -18.88 10.49
N ALA A 36 -3.29 -20.01 10.89
CA ALA A 36 -3.72 -21.06 9.96
C ALA A 36 -4.96 -20.65 9.16
N SER A 37 -5.84 -19.83 9.72
CA SER A 37 -7.02 -19.26 9.03
C SER A 37 -6.58 -18.26 7.97
N THR A 38 -5.73 -17.30 8.33
CA THR A 38 -5.16 -16.33 7.40
C THR A 38 -4.25 -17.00 6.39
N SER A 39 -3.43 -17.97 6.80
CA SER A 39 -2.58 -18.77 5.91
C SER A 39 -3.39 -19.64 4.95
N ARG A 40 -4.52 -20.22 5.39
CA ARG A 40 -5.47 -20.92 4.49
C ARG A 40 -6.11 -19.96 3.49
N SER A 41 -6.53 -18.78 3.94
CA SER A 41 -7.11 -17.75 3.07
C SER A 41 -6.10 -17.28 2.02
N VAL A 42 -4.84 -17.08 2.41
CA VAL A 42 -3.73 -16.74 1.52
C VAL A 42 -3.35 -17.90 0.61
N SER A 43 -3.34 -19.15 1.11
CA SER A 43 -3.05 -20.34 0.29
C SER A 43 -4.12 -20.56 -0.76
N ASN A 44 -5.40 -20.34 -0.41
CA ASN A 44 -6.51 -20.37 -1.34
C ASN A 44 -6.39 -19.23 -2.37
N TRP A 45 -5.95 -18.04 -1.95
CA TRP A 45 -5.67 -16.93 -2.85
C TRP A 45 -4.50 -17.25 -3.80
N LEU A 46 -3.39 -17.80 -3.30
CA LEU A 46 -2.25 -18.27 -4.09
C LEU A 46 -2.60 -19.39 -5.07
N ALA A 47 -3.50 -20.29 -4.66
CA ALA A 47 -4.01 -21.36 -5.53
C ALA A 47 -4.83 -20.77 -6.69
N LYS A 48 -5.74 -19.83 -6.38
CA LYS A 48 -6.49 -19.09 -7.40
C LYS A 48 -5.59 -18.26 -8.32
N GLU A 49 -4.54 -17.63 -7.76
CA GLU A 49 -3.53 -16.90 -8.53
C GLU A 49 -2.82 -17.81 -9.53
N LYS A 50 -2.41 -19.00 -9.08
CA LYS A 50 -1.74 -19.98 -9.94
C LYS A 50 -2.66 -20.48 -11.05
N GLU A 51 -3.92 -20.80 -10.72
CA GLU A 51 -4.94 -21.19 -11.70
C GLU A 51 -5.22 -20.07 -12.73
N ALA A 52 -5.28 -18.81 -12.27
CA ALA A 52 -5.49 -17.66 -13.15
C ALA A 52 -4.31 -17.44 -14.11
N ILE A 53 -3.07 -17.62 -13.65
CA ILE A 53 -1.87 -17.53 -14.49
C ILE A 53 -1.85 -18.66 -15.53
N GLU A 54 -2.16 -19.89 -15.12
CA GLU A 54 -2.24 -21.05 -16.03
C GLU A 54 -3.33 -20.86 -17.09
N SER A 55 -4.50 -20.37 -16.69
CA SER A 55 -5.62 -20.06 -17.61
C SER A 55 -5.29 -18.93 -18.59
N ALA A 56 -4.63 -17.86 -18.11
CA ALA A 56 -4.23 -16.74 -18.96
C ALA A 56 -3.16 -17.13 -20.00
N ASN A 57 -2.28 -18.07 -19.67
CA ASN A 57 -1.30 -18.59 -20.63
C ASN A 57 -1.97 -19.51 -21.67
N GLN A 58 -3.00 -20.27 -21.28
CA GLN A 58 -3.71 -21.17 -22.19
C GLN A 58 -4.56 -20.41 -23.23
N GLN A 59 -5.17 -19.28 -22.83
CA GLN A 59 -5.88 -18.39 -23.77
C GLN A 59 -4.95 -17.70 -24.77
N GLN A 60 -3.67 -17.53 -24.43
CA GLN A 60 -2.68 -16.92 -25.32
C GLN A 60 -2.29 -17.84 -26.47
N ASP A 61 -2.27 -19.16 -26.25
CA ASP A 61 -2.03 -20.14 -27.31
C ASP A 61 -3.20 -20.19 -28.30
N GLU A 62 -4.45 -20.12 -27.81
CA GLU A 62 -5.66 -20.14 -28.64
C GLU A 62 -5.90 -18.84 -29.43
N SER A 63 -5.49 -17.69 -28.89
CA SER A 63 -5.63 -16.38 -29.56
C SER A 63 -4.66 -16.21 -30.73
N SER A 64 -3.55 -16.95 -30.74
CA SER A 64 -2.55 -16.92 -31.82
C SER A 64 -2.98 -17.67 -33.09
N GLU A 65 -4.10 -18.42 -33.04
CA GLU A 65 -4.67 -19.14 -34.18
C GLU A 65 -5.82 -18.39 -34.89
N ILE A 66 -6.29 -17.25 -34.38
CA ILE A 66 -7.53 -16.60 -34.87
C ILE A 66 -7.29 -15.27 -35.62
N GLU A 67 -6.11 -14.66 -35.54
CA GLU A 67 -5.80 -13.40 -36.24
C GLU A 67 -5.32 -13.57 -37.70
N SER A 68 -6.06 -14.31 -38.54
CA SER A 68 -5.80 -14.30 -40.01
C SER A 68 -6.97 -13.93 -40.91
N ASP A 69 -8.18 -13.67 -40.39
CA ASP A 69 -9.33 -13.33 -41.23
C ASP A 69 -10.17 -12.23 -40.58
N GLU A 70 -10.03 -10.99 -41.09
CA GLU A 70 -11.12 -10.00 -41.29
C GLU A 70 -10.58 -8.56 -41.47
N GLN A 71 -10.28 -8.17 -42.71
CA GLN A 71 -10.32 -6.76 -43.13
C GLN A 71 -10.80 -6.65 -44.59
N SER A 72 -12.08 -6.31 -44.81
CA SER A 72 -12.46 -5.51 -46.00
C SER A 72 -13.85 -4.86 -45.88
N HIS A 73 -13.91 -3.65 -46.45
CA HIS A 73 -15.07 -2.86 -46.92
C HIS A 73 -15.65 -1.74 -46.05
N ALA A 74 -15.32 -0.49 -46.43
CA ALA A 74 -16.18 0.68 -46.28
C ALA A 74 -16.15 1.55 -47.56
N HIS A 75 -17.33 1.78 -48.16
CA HIS A 75 -17.54 2.73 -49.26
C HIS A 75 -18.94 3.39 -49.13
N ALA A 76 -19.00 4.73 -49.15
CA ALA A 76 -20.08 5.57 -49.70
C ALA A 76 -19.69 7.06 -49.51
N ASN A 77 -19.35 7.79 -50.59
CA ASN A 77 -20.21 8.65 -51.43
C ASN A 77 -20.74 9.95 -50.77
N THR A 78 -20.17 11.09 -51.18
CA THR A 78 -20.72 12.46 -51.11
C THR A 78 -20.56 13.06 -52.51
N THR A 79 -21.56 13.65 -53.19
CA THR A 79 -22.20 14.98 -53.08
C THR A 79 -23.23 15.06 -54.26
N PRO A 80 -24.22 16.00 -54.40
CA PRO A 80 -23.96 17.44 -54.58
C PRO A 80 -25.06 18.47 -54.15
N ASN A 81 -24.58 19.65 -53.77
CA ASN A 81 -25.02 21.01 -54.10
C ASN A 81 -26.42 21.30 -54.73
N ARG A 82 -27.22 22.16 -54.06
CA ARG A 82 -27.92 23.38 -54.57
C ARG A 82 -28.84 23.93 -53.47
N ALA A 83 -28.48 25.00 -52.76
CA ALA A 83 -28.55 26.41 -53.16
C ALA A 83 -29.98 26.95 -53.42
N ALA A 84 -30.30 27.97 -52.62
CA ALA A 84 -31.22 29.09 -52.90
C ALA A 84 -32.73 28.85 -52.75
N GLN A 85 -33.26 29.21 -51.57
CA GLN A 85 -34.37 30.17 -51.41
C GLN A 85 -34.78 30.21 -49.93
N ARG A 86 -34.37 31.26 -49.21
CA ARG A 86 -35.02 31.85 -48.00
C ARG A 86 -34.07 32.86 -47.33
N ALA A 87 -33.48 33.74 -48.12
CA ALA A 87 -32.86 34.96 -47.62
C ALA A 87 -33.83 36.10 -47.89
N ARG A 88 -34.47 36.63 -46.84
CA ARG A 88 -34.92 38.03 -46.68
C ARG A 88 -35.93 38.30 -45.54
N SER A 89 -36.12 37.39 -44.57
CA SER A 89 -36.85 37.72 -43.32
C SER A 89 -36.10 37.44 -42.01
N MET A 90 -34.89 36.85 -42.05
CA MET A 90 -34.08 36.55 -40.85
C MET A 90 -33.00 37.61 -40.51
N GLN A 91 -33.09 38.84 -41.01
CA GLN A 91 -32.02 39.83 -40.82
C GLN A 91 -32.25 40.79 -39.62
N ARG A 92 -33.39 40.68 -38.92
CA ARG A 92 -33.65 41.46 -37.68
C ARG A 92 -33.75 40.63 -36.39
N GLN A 93 -33.88 39.31 -36.47
CA GLN A 93 -33.76 38.42 -35.29
C GLN A 93 -32.32 37.94 -35.03
N THR A 94 -31.43 38.05 -36.01
CA THR A 94 -30.02 37.63 -35.89
C THR A 94 -29.11 38.67 -35.23
N GLN A 95 -29.50 39.96 -35.21
CA GLN A 95 -28.69 41.01 -34.58
C GLN A 95 -28.80 41.04 -33.04
N ASN A 96 -29.90 40.57 -32.44
CA ASN A 96 -30.01 40.42 -30.98
C ASN A 96 -29.54 39.05 -30.47
N ALA A 97 -29.39 38.04 -31.33
CA ALA A 97 -28.84 36.73 -30.97
C ALA A 97 -27.30 36.67 -31.07
N ALA A 98 -26.68 37.53 -31.89
CA ALA A 98 -25.23 37.63 -32.05
C ALA A 98 -24.51 38.20 -30.81
N ALA A 99 -25.21 38.94 -29.94
CA ALA A 99 -24.65 39.51 -28.71
C ALA A 99 -24.59 38.53 -27.52
N ARG A 100 -25.04 37.26 -27.69
CA ARG A 100 -25.03 36.23 -26.63
C ARG A 100 -24.30 34.95 -27.02
N GLN A 101 -23.55 34.96 -28.12
CA GLN A 101 -22.73 33.81 -28.47
C GLN A 101 -21.39 33.90 -27.74
N PRO A 102 -21.02 32.90 -26.91
CA PRO A 102 -19.71 32.90 -26.28
C PRO A 102 -18.64 32.99 -27.35
N SER A 103 -17.63 33.82 -27.10
CA SER A 103 -16.53 34.04 -28.04
C SER A 103 -15.87 32.70 -28.38
N ARG A 104 -15.20 32.61 -29.53
CA ARG A 104 -14.48 31.39 -29.94
C ARG A 104 -13.53 30.89 -28.83
N ALA A 105 -12.89 31.80 -28.11
CA ALA A 105 -12.04 31.49 -26.96
C ALA A 105 -12.83 30.93 -25.76
N GLN A 106 -14.04 31.42 -25.50
CA GLN A 106 -14.92 30.89 -24.45
C GLN A 106 -15.48 29.50 -24.80
N ARG A 107 -15.75 29.23 -26.07
CA ARG A 107 -16.15 27.88 -26.53
C ARG A 107 -15.00 26.89 -26.43
N GLN A 108 -13.81 27.26 -26.90
CA GLN A 108 -12.61 26.43 -26.79
C GLN A 108 -12.26 26.14 -25.32
N SER A 109 -12.32 27.13 -24.44
CA SER A 109 -12.09 26.91 -23.00
C SER A 109 -13.16 26.01 -22.35
N ALA A 110 -14.41 26.08 -22.79
CA ALA A 110 -15.47 25.20 -22.29
C ALA A 110 -15.34 23.76 -22.82
N GLU A 111 -14.94 23.58 -24.08
CA GLU A 111 -14.67 22.29 -24.70
C GLU A 111 -13.44 21.62 -24.08
N GLU A 112 -12.36 22.36 -23.81
CA GLU A 112 -11.16 21.86 -23.11
C GLU A 112 -11.48 21.42 -21.68
N ARG A 113 -12.30 22.19 -20.94
CA ARG A 113 -12.75 21.81 -19.60
C ARG A 113 -13.62 20.56 -19.61
N HIS A 114 -14.54 20.45 -20.56
CA HIS A 114 -15.37 19.24 -20.72
C HIS A 114 -14.52 18.03 -21.08
N ALA A 115 -13.59 18.17 -22.03
CA ALA A 115 -12.69 17.08 -22.44
C ALA A 115 -11.76 16.64 -21.29
N SER A 116 -11.23 17.58 -20.51
CA SER A 116 -10.42 17.29 -19.32
C SER A 116 -11.24 16.55 -18.26
N SER A 117 -12.45 17.03 -17.96
CA SER A 117 -13.34 16.41 -16.98
C SER A 117 -13.78 15.00 -17.40
N SER A 118 -14.10 14.78 -18.67
CA SER A 118 -14.44 13.46 -19.19
C SER A 118 -13.25 12.49 -19.18
N ARG A 119 -12.02 13.00 -19.41
CA ARG A 119 -10.80 12.18 -19.35
C ARG A 119 -10.45 11.78 -17.91
N GLU A 120 -10.58 12.71 -16.96
CA GLU A 120 -10.35 12.46 -15.53
C GLU A 120 -11.38 11.47 -14.95
N TYR A 121 -12.65 11.61 -15.34
CA TYR A 121 -13.70 10.64 -14.97
C TYR A 121 -13.40 9.22 -15.46
N ASN A 122 -12.88 9.09 -16.68
CA ASN A 122 -12.52 7.78 -17.23
C ASN A 122 -11.33 7.14 -16.49
N ILE A 123 -10.33 7.93 -16.11
CA ILE A 123 -9.18 7.43 -15.33
C ILE A 123 -9.64 6.92 -13.95
N ASN A 124 -10.48 7.67 -13.24
CA ASN A 124 -10.95 7.27 -11.92
C ASN A 124 -11.75 5.96 -11.95
N ALA A 125 -12.60 5.77 -12.97
CA ALA A 125 -13.34 4.53 -13.15
C ALA A 125 -12.42 3.32 -13.39
N GLU A 126 -11.35 3.49 -14.16
CA GLU A 126 -10.34 2.44 -14.37
C GLU A 126 -9.53 2.16 -13.10
N LEU A 127 -9.20 3.18 -12.30
CA LEU A 127 -8.53 3.01 -11.02
C LEU A 127 -9.39 2.23 -10.01
N GLU A 128 -10.70 2.51 -9.95
CA GLU A 128 -11.63 1.75 -9.10
C GLU A 128 -11.74 0.29 -9.56
N LYS A 129 -11.75 0.05 -10.88
CA LYS A 129 -11.77 -1.29 -11.44
C LYS A 129 -10.52 -2.10 -11.06
N ILE A 130 -9.35 -1.47 -11.03
CA ILE A 130 -8.10 -2.10 -10.55
C ILE A 130 -8.25 -2.59 -9.10
N ASP A 131 -8.79 -1.76 -8.21
CA ASP A 131 -9.00 -2.14 -6.81
C ASP A 131 -9.98 -3.31 -6.70
N GLN A 132 -11.10 -3.24 -7.42
CA GLN A 132 -12.11 -4.31 -7.41
C GLN A 132 -11.54 -5.63 -7.93
N MET A 133 -10.77 -5.60 -9.02
CA MET A 133 -10.13 -6.79 -9.57
C MET A 133 -9.15 -7.39 -8.56
N PHE A 134 -8.38 -6.55 -7.86
CA PHE A 134 -7.46 -7.00 -6.82
C PHE A 134 -8.19 -7.62 -5.62
N GLU A 135 -9.29 -6.99 -5.15
CA GLU A 135 -10.14 -7.51 -4.07
C GLU A 135 -10.81 -8.84 -4.44
N GLN A 136 -11.15 -9.03 -5.71
CA GLN A 136 -11.65 -10.29 -6.25
C GLN A 136 -10.57 -11.38 -6.34
N GLY A 137 -9.31 -11.04 -6.07
CA GLY A 137 -8.18 -11.95 -6.11
C GLY A 137 -7.65 -12.19 -7.52
N ILE A 138 -7.87 -11.26 -8.46
CA ILE A 138 -7.28 -11.34 -9.79
C ILE A 138 -5.79 -10.99 -9.70
N ALA A 139 -4.98 -11.76 -10.42
CA ALA A 139 -3.54 -11.57 -10.48
C ALA A 139 -3.15 -10.17 -10.94
N LEU A 140 -2.21 -9.53 -10.23
CA LEU A 140 -1.72 -8.19 -10.58
C LEU A 140 -1.18 -8.15 -12.01
N GLU A 141 -0.51 -9.21 -12.44
CA GLU A 141 -0.01 -9.36 -13.80
C GLU A 141 -1.12 -9.38 -14.87
N VAL A 142 -2.32 -9.85 -14.53
CA VAL A 142 -3.49 -9.84 -15.42
C VAL A 142 -4.13 -8.46 -15.41
N ILE A 143 -4.28 -7.84 -14.24
CA ILE A 143 -4.81 -6.47 -14.13
C ILE A 143 -3.93 -5.50 -14.91
N GLU A 144 -2.60 -5.62 -14.78
CA GLU A 144 -1.62 -4.80 -15.47
C GLU A 144 -1.79 -4.85 -16.99
N ARG A 145 -1.90 -6.06 -17.56
CA ARG A 145 -2.11 -6.23 -19.01
C ARG A 145 -3.44 -5.68 -19.48
N THR A 146 -4.48 -5.80 -18.65
CA THR A 146 -5.85 -5.41 -19.01
C THR A 146 -6.02 -3.90 -19.04
N LEU A 147 -5.41 -3.19 -18.09
CA LEU A 147 -5.73 -1.80 -17.80
C LEU A 147 -4.54 -0.84 -17.97
N ASN A 148 -3.46 -1.23 -18.64
CA ASN A 148 -2.19 -0.49 -18.69
C ASN A 148 -2.30 1.00 -19.09
N VAL A 149 -2.62 1.87 -18.11
CA VAL A 149 -2.74 3.32 -18.30
C VAL A 149 -1.41 3.97 -17.89
N PRO A 150 -0.74 4.75 -18.77
CA PRO A 150 0.56 5.36 -18.46
C PRO A 150 0.41 6.66 -17.64
N THR A 151 -0.39 6.62 -16.57
CA THR A 151 -0.62 7.75 -15.65
C THR A 151 0.10 7.53 -14.34
N VAL A 152 0.49 8.62 -13.66
CA VAL A 152 1.17 8.53 -12.36
C VAL A 152 0.30 7.81 -11.32
N GLU A 153 -1.01 8.06 -11.35
CA GLU A 153 -1.99 7.46 -10.42
C GLU A 153 -2.07 5.94 -10.58
N PHE A 154 -2.09 5.46 -11.84
CA PHE A 154 -2.04 4.03 -12.15
C PHE A 154 -0.76 3.38 -11.62
N LYS A 155 0.40 4.00 -11.88
CA LYS A 155 1.70 3.47 -11.43
C LYS A 155 1.82 3.46 -9.90
N CYS A 156 1.35 4.52 -9.23
CA CYS A 156 1.25 4.56 -7.77
C CYS A 156 0.35 3.46 -7.22
N ARG A 157 -0.80 3.23 -7.87
CA ARG A 157 -1.75 2.20 -7.46
C ARG A 157 -1.10 0.82 -7.50
N PHE A 158 -0.40 0.49 -8.57
CA PHE A 158 0.30 -0.80 -8.65
C PHE A 158 1.41 -0.94 -7.61
N ALA A 159 2.17 0.13 -7.32
CA ALA A 159 3.15 0.10 -6.24
C ALA A 159 2.50 -0.26 -4.88
N ARG A 160 1.33 0.34 -4.57
CA ARG A 160 0.53 0.01 -3.38
C ARG A 160 0.09 -1.46 -3.40
N LEU A 161 -0.45 -1.95 -4.52
CA LEU A 161 -0.95 -3.32 -4.60
C LEU A 161 0.15 -4.36 -4.45
N TYR A 162 1.34 -4.11 -5.01
CA TYR A 162 2.52 -4.97 -4.77
C TYR A 162 2.98 -4.93 -3.31
N LEU A 163 2.89 -3.78 -2.64
CA LEU A 163 3.13 -3.71 -1.19
C LEU A 163 2.11 -4.55 -0.41
N MET A 164 0.82 -4.45 -0.73
CA MET A 164 -0.23 -5.27 -0.12
C MET A 164 -0.01 -6.77 -0.37
N LYS A 165 0.34 -7.15 -1.61
CA LYS A 165 0.73 -8.52 -1.97
C LYS A 165 1.93 -8.99 -1.14
N ALA A 166 2.90 -8.14 -0.86
CA ALA A 166 4.01 -8.49 0.04
C ALA A 166 3.53 -8.77 1.47
N PHE A 167 2.59 -7.99 2.01
CA PHE A 167 2.04 -8.22 3.35
C PHE A 167 1.09 -9.42 3.45
N ALA A 168 0.50 -9.81 2.32
CA ALA A 168 -0.33 -11.00 2.20
C ALA A 168 0.47 -12.29 2.03
N LEU A 169 1.79 -12.22 1.74
CA LEU A 169 2.62 -13.39 1.46
C LEU A 169 3.65 -13.69 2.56
N PRO A 170 3.99 -14.97 2.78
CA PRO A 170 5.17 -15.35 3.57
C PRO A 170 6.44 -14.70 3.00
N LYS A 171 7.38 -14.33 3.87
CA LYS A 171 8.61 -13.62 3.49
C LYS A 171 9.48 -14.37 2.49
N GLU A 172 9.44 -15.70 2.55
CA GLU A 172 10.15 -16.62 1.67
C GLU A 172 9.67 -16.49 0.22
N GLU A 173 8.39 -16.15 0.04
CA GLU A 173 7.76 -16.04 -1.28
C GLU A 173 8.01 -14.69 -1.95
N TRP A 174 8.36 -13.66 -1.17
CA TRP A 174 8.59 -12.31 -1.71
C TRP A 174 9.64 -12.29 -2.83
N LYS A 175 10.74 -13.05 -2.66
CA LYS A 175 11.83 -13.15 -3.66
C LYS A 175 11.41 -13.98 -4.86
N LYS A 176 10.71 -15.09 -4.63
CA LYS A 176 10.26 -15.99 -5.69
C LYS A 176 9.34 -15.28 -6.68
N HIS A 177 8.48 -14.39 -6.18
CA HIS A 177 7.50 -13.68 -6.98
C HIS A 177 7.96 -12.27 -7.41
N GLY A 178 9.18 -11.85 -7.05
CA GLY A 178 9.72 -10.54 -7.41
C GLY A 178 8.86 -9.36 -6.92
N VAL A 179 8.00 -9.57 -5.92
CA VAL A 179 6.90 -8.67 -5.54
C VAL A 179 7.42 -7.27 -5.18
N ILE A 180 8.48 -7.23 -4.38
CA ILE A 180 9.08 -5.96 -3.95
C ILE A 180 9.77 -5.23 -5.10
N ASP A 181 10.48 -5.96 -5.98
CA ASP A 181 11.19 -5.34 -7.10
C ASP A 181 10.21 -4.77 -8.14
N LYS A 182 9.10 -5.47 -8.42
CA LYS A 182 8.03 -4.96 -9.28
C LYS A 182 7.39 -3.70 -8.69
N GLY A 183 7.03 -3.72 -7.41
CA GLY A 183 6.48 -2.54 -6.73
C GLY A 183 7.43 -1.33 -6.78
N ILE A 184 8.74 -1.55 -6.58
CA ILE A 184 9.76 -0.50 -6.70
C ILE A 184 9.83 0.04 -8.13
N GLY A 185 9.74 -0.84 -9.14
CA GLY A 185 9.66 -0.44 -10.55
C GLY A 185 8.51 0.52 -10.81
N PHE A 186 7.30 0.14 -10.39
CA PHE A 186 6.10 0.98 -10.52
C PHE A 186 6.22 2.33 -9.80
N ALA A 187 6.75 2.35 -8.58
CA ALA A 187 6.92 3.59 -7.84
C ALA A 187 7.97 4.52 -8.51
N ASN A 188 9.06 3.96 -9.05
CA ASN A 188 10.03 4.74 -9.81
C ASN A 188 9.48 5.27 -11.14
N GLU A 189 8.67 4.48 -11.85
CA GLU A 189 7.97 4.93 -13.05
C GLU A 189 6.99 6.08 -12.74
N ALA A 190 6.26 6.00 -11.63
CA ALA A 190 5.43 7.11 -11.15
C ALA A 190 6.27 8.38 -10.89
N LEU A 191 7.40 8.24 -10.19
CA LEU A 191 8.30 9.37 -9.89
C LEU A 191 9.04 9.92 -11.12
N ALA A 192 9.14 9.14 -12.19
CA ALA A 192 9.65 9.63 -13.47
C ALA A 192 8.65 10.55 -14.17
N ILE A 193 7.34 10.37 -13.91
CA ILE A 193 6.26 11.24 -14.44
C ILE A 193 6.10 12.47 -13.53
N ASP A 194 5.98 12.26 -12.22
CA ASP A 194 5.90 13.31 -11.21
C ASP A 194 6.88 13.03 -10.04
N PRO A 195 8.05 13.70 -10.04
CA PRO A 195 9.09 13.49 -9.03
C PRO A 195 8.70 13.80 -7.58
N ASN A 196 7.60 14.52 -7.35
CA ASN A 196 7.14 14.92 -6.02
C ASN A 196 5.79 14.29 -5.66
N HIS A 197 5.36 13.25 -6.38
CA HIS A 197 4.09 12.59 -6.08
C HIS A 197 4.15 11.88 -4.71
N ASN A 198 3.35 12.37 -3.75
CA ASN A 198 3.40 11.92 -2.35
C ASN A 198 3.21 10.40 -2.21
N ASP A 199 2.20 9.82 -2.87
CA ASP A 199 1.94 8.37 -2.78
C ASP A 199 3.07 7.54 -3.41
N ALA A 200 3.69 8.03 -4.47
CA ALA A 200 4.79 7.34 -5.12
C ALA A 200 6.01 7.28 -4.19
N LEU A 201 6.35 8.42 -3.57
CA LEU A 201 7.40 8.52 -2.57
C LEU A 201 7.11 7.60 -1.38
N LYS A 202 5.87 7.61 -0.89
CA LYS A 202 5.41 6.77 0.21
C LYS A 202 5.59 5.28 -0.05
N TYR A 203 5.03 4.77 -1.15
CA TYR A 203 5.14 3.34 -1.46
C TYR A 203 6.57 2.95 -1.78
N LEU A 204 7.36 3.81 -2.43
CA LEU A 204 8.78 3.56 -2.64
C LEU A 204 9.54 3.43 -1.32
N CYS A 205 9.31 4.32 -0.36
CA CYS A 205 9.94 4.25 0.97
C CYS A 205 9.65 2.91 1.66
N MET A 206 8.39 2.50 1.67
CA MET A 206 7.98 1.24 2.30
C MET A 206 8.61 0.02 1.63
N LEU A 207 8.52 -0.05 0.30
CA LEU A 207 9.06 -1.15 -0.48
C LEU A 207 10.59 -1.24 -0.38
N MET A 208 11.29 -0.10 -0.37
CA MET A 208 12.73 -0.05 -0.12
C MET A 208 13.09 -0.54 1.29
N GLY A 209 12.30 -0.17 2.30
CA GLY A 209 12.45 -0.71 3.66
C GLY A 209 12.35 -2.24 3.70
N LEU A 210 11.37 -2.81 2.98
CA LEU A 210 11.26 -4.27 2.82
C LEU A 210 12.45 -4.86 2.06
N LYS A 211 12.88 -4.21 0.98
CA LYS A 211 14.02 -4.65 0.16
C LYS A 211 15.31 -4.74 0.97
N ILE A 212 15.60 -3.74 1.79
CA ILE A 212 16.76 -3.74 2.70
C ILE A 212 16.66 -4.91 3.68
N GLY A 213 15.46 -5.16 4.23
CA GLY A 213 15.20 -6.27 5.14
C GLY A 213 15.44 -7.66 4.53
N GLN A 214 15.32 -7.81 3.20
CA GLN A 214 15.56 -9.08 2.50
C GLN A 214 17.03 -9.41 2.24
N ILE A 215 17.92 -8.43 2.40
CA ILE A 215 19.35 -8.60 2.11
C ILE A 215 20.01 -9.26 3.34
N PRO A 216 20.66 -10.43 3.19
CA PRO A 216 21.38 -11.06 4.28
C PRO A 216 22.43 -10.11 4.86
N LYS A 217 22.43 -9.93 6.19
CA LYS A 217 23.32 -9.02 6.91
C LYS A 217 24.73 -9.60 7.04
N THR A 218 25.43 -9.71 5.91
CA THR A 218 26.81 -10.20 5.80
C THR A 218 27.76 -9.06 5.41
N ILE A 219 29.07 -9.23 5.65
CA ILE A 219 30.08 -8.23 5.27
C ILE A 219 30.06 -7.97 3.76
N ILE A 220 29.87 -9.02 2.95
CA ILE A 220 29.82 -8.93 1.47
C ILE A 220 28.67 -8.01 1.02
N ASN A 221 27.53 -8.05 1.72
CA ASN A 221 26.36 -7.24 1.40
C ASN A 221 26.35 -5.85 2.06
N ALA A 222 27.31 -5.54 2.94
CA ALA A 222 27.29 -4.32 3.75
C ALA A 222 27.25 -3.05 2.88
N LYS A 223 28.04 -3.00 1.80
CA LYS A 223 28.05 -1.86 0.87
C LYS A 223 26.68 -1.64 0.22
N LYS A 224 26.01 -2.72 -0.21
CA LYS A 224 24.68 -2.65 -0.81
C LYS A 224 23.63 -2.15 0.20
N ILE A 225 23.67 -2.67 1.43
CA ILE A 225 22.76 -2.24 2.50
C ILE A 225 22.96 -0.76 2.82
N VAL A 226 24.20 -0.30 2.95
CA VAL A 226 24.51 1.12 3.22
C VAL A 226 23.97 2.02 2.11
N ASN A 227 24.22 1.69 0.84
CA ASN A 227 23.76 2.51 -0.29
C ASN A 227 22.23 2.66 -0.29
N LEU A 228 21.51 1.55 -0.16
CA LEU A 228 20.04 1.56 -0.13
C LEU A 228 19.50 2.29 1.11
N THR A 229 20.21 2.20 2.24
CA THR A 229 19.84 2.90 3.48
C THR A 229 19.94 4.42 3.31
N VAL A 230 21.02 4.91 2.70
CA VAL A 230 21.21 6.34 2.43
C VAL A 230 20.20 6.84 1.40
N GLU A 231 19.86 6.02 0.41
CA GLU A 231 18.82 6.35 -0.57
C GLU A 231 17.43 6.41 0.07
N LEU A 232 17.08 5.44 0.92
CA LEU A 232 15.83 5.44 1.67
C LEU A 232 15.71 6.67 2.58
N ASP A 233 16.78 7.05 3.29
CA ASP A 233 16.78 8.26 4.13
C ASP A 233 16.43 9.51 3.30
N LYS A 234 17.04 9.67 2.11
CA LYS A 234 16.73 10.79 1.21
C LYS A 234 15.28 10.81 0.75
N LEU A 235 14.69 9.65 0.48
CA LEU A 235 13.30 9.54 0.07
C LEU A 235 12.35 9.87 1.23
N LEU A 236 12.64 9.37 2.43
CA LEU A 236 11.88 9.69 3.64
C LEU A 236 11.90 11.18 4.00
N GLN A 237 12.95 11.92 3.61
CA GLN A 237 13.00 13.39 3.76
C GLN A 237 12.14 14.12 2.72
N LYS A 238 11.93 13.54 1.54
CA LYS A 238 11.13 14.14 0.47
C LYS A 238 9.64 13.87 0.62
N ALA A 239 9.27 12.75 1.22
CA ALA A 239 7.88 12.36 1.42
C ALA A 239 7.14 13.32 2.38
N ASP A 240 5.81 13.26 2.36
CA ASP A 240 4.98 14.11 3.23
C ASP A 240 5.23 13.81 4.72
N GLN A 241 5.71 14.83 5.43
CA GLN A 241 6.05 14.74 6.86
C GLN A 241 4.81 14.73 7.77
N HIS A 242 3.61 14.92 7.23
CA HIS A 242 2.34 14.82 7.94
C HIS A 242 1.57 13.54 7.61
N ASP A 243 2.13 12.63 6.80
CA ASP A 243 1.52 11.31 6.60
C ASP A 243 1.95 10.38 7.77
N PRO A 244 0.99 9.80 8.52
CA PRO A 244 1.30 8.90 9.63
C PRO A 244 2.10 7.66 9.22
N GLU A 245 1.91 7.16 8.00
CA GLU A 245 2.64 6.01 7.50
C GLU A 245 4.11 6.37 7.16
N ILE A 246 4.36 7.61 6.73
CA ILE A 246 5.73 8.12 6.54
C ILE A 246 6.43 8.30 7.88
N LEU A 247 5.75 8.91 8.86
CA LEU A 247 6.26 9.04 10.22
C LEU A 247 6.57 7.67 10.83
N HIS A 248 5.68 6.71 10.65
CA HIS A 248 5.91 5.32 11.03
C HIS A 248 7.17 4.73 10.34
N ALA A 249 7.28 4.89 9.02
CA ALA A 249 8.42 4.39 8.24
C ALA A 249 9.75 5.02 8.70
N GLN A 250 9.77 6.31 9.00
CA GLN A 250 10.93 7.01 9.58
C GLN A 250 11.31 6.44 10.94
N GLY A 251 10.34 6.26 11.84
CA GLY A 251 10.56 5.69 13.15
C GLY A 251 11.11 4.25 13.09
N ARG A 252 10.49 3.41 12.26
CA ARG A 252 10.95 2.04 12.00
C ARG A 252 12.36 2.02 11.40
N PHE A 253 12.67 2.93 10.49
CA PHE A 253 13.99 3.07 9.89
C PHE A 253 15.06 3.37 10.94
N MET A 254 14.85 4.40 11.76
CA MET A 254 15.77 4.78 12.83
C MET A 254 15.95 3.65 13.87
N TYR A 255 14.86 3.03 14.30
CA TYR A 255 14.91 1.87 15.21
C TYR A 255 15.74 0.73 14.62
N THR A 256 15.49 0.38 13.36
CA THR A 256 16.16 -0.75 12.68
C THR A 256 17.64 -0.50 12.52
N LEU A 257 18.01 0.73 12.15
CA LEU A 257 19.41 1.13 12.08
C LEU A 257 20.07 1.04 13.44
N LYS A 258 19.51 1.69 14.46
CA LYS A 258 20.08 1.69 15.82
C LYS A 258 20.25 0.27 16.38
N ARG A 259 19.29 -0.62 16.10
CA ARG A 259 19.33 -2.02 16.57
C ARG A 259 20.33 -2.90 15.82
N SER A 260 20.77 -2.48 14.62
CA SER A 260 21.62 -3.28 13.74
C SER A 260 22.92 -3.69 14.43
N SER A 261 23.20 -4.99 14.45
CA SER A 261 24.39 -5.60 15.05
C SER A 261 25.60 -5.59 14.11
N MET A 262 25.62 -4.74 13.09
CA MET A 262 26.71 -4.66 12.11
C MET A 262 27.52 -3.37 12.32
N PRO A 263 28.58 -3.40 13.16
CA PRO A 263 29.44 -2.24 13.39
C PRO A 263 30.00 -1.66 12.08
N THR A 264 30.26 -2.52 11.10
CA THR A 264 30.78 -2.12 9.78
C THR A 264 29.86 -1.18 9.01
N ILE A 265 28.55 -1.25 9.24
CA ILE A 265 27.60 -0.28 8.67
C ILE A 265 27.85 1.10 9.30
N PHE A 266 27.98 1.18 10.62
CA PHE A 266 28.19 2.45 11.32
C PHE A 266 29.58 3.08 11.14
N LEU A 267 30.59 2.27 10.83
CA LEU A 267 31.92 2.76 10.47
C LEU A 267 32.00 3.29 9.02
N ASN A 268 30.95 3.08 8.22
CA ASN A 268 30.93 3.54 6.85
C ASN A 268 30.74 5.06 6.77
N ALA A 269 31.60 5.75 6.01
CA ALA A 269 31.54 7.19 5.83
C ALA A 269 30.21 7.67 5.20
N GLU A 270 29.57 6.87 4.36
CA GLU A 270 28.26 7.19 3.76
C GLU A 270 27.16 7.29 4.81
N MET A 271 27.22 6.52 5.90
CA MET A 271 26.24 6.61 6.99
C MET A 271 26.32 7.93 7.75
N LYS A 272 27.43 8.67 7.63
CA LYS A 272 27.52 10.05 8.15
C LYS A 272 26.69 11.05 7.34
N LYS A 273 26.21 10.67 6.16
CA LYS A 273 25.34 11.50 5.31
C LYS A 273 23.86 11.35 5.66
N LEU A 274 23.51 10.48 6.61
CA LEU A 274 22.13 10.39 7.09
C LEU A 274 21.69 11.72 7.69
N HIS A 275 20.45 12.11 7.43
CA HIS A 275 19.89 13.36 7.91
C HIS A 275 19.82 13.40 9.44
N HIS A 276 19.51 12.27 10.06
CA HIS A 276 19.47 12.12 11.51
C HIS A 276 20.32 10.95 11.98
N ALA A 277 21.01 11.15 13.11
CA ALA A 277 21.71 10.07 13.79
C ALA A 277 20.68 9.08 14.38
N PRO A 278 20.69 7.79 14.00
CA PRO A 278 19.70 6.85 14.49
C PRO A 278 19.81 6.65 16.01
N SER A 279 18.71 6.87 16.73
CA SER A 279 18.56 6.57 18.16
C SER A 279 17.17 6.01 18.46
N PHE A 280 16.99 5.41 19.65
CA PHE A 280 15.68 4.88 20.04
C PHE A 280 14.70 6.02 20.36
N GLU A 281 15.22 7.13 20.88
CA GLU A 281 14.48 8.35 21.20
C GLU A 281 13.98 9.03 19.92
N ALA A 282 14.84 9.19 18.91
CA ALA A 282 14.44 9.77 17.63
C ALA A 282 13.44 8.88 16.89
N ALA A 283 13.63 7.55 16.96
CA ALA A 283 12.64 6.60 16.45
C ALA A 283 11.29 6.76 17.15
N MET A 284 11.30 6.84 18.48
CA MET A 284 10.09 6.99 19.29
C MET A 284 9.36 8.30 19.02
N GLU A 285 10.06 9.42 18.83
CA GLU A 285 9.46 10.71 18.47
C GLU A 285 8.59 10.59 17.21
N LYS A 286 9.14 9.97 16.14
CA LYS A 286 8.40 9.77 14.89
C LYS A 286 7.23 8.80 15.05
N LEU A 287 7.41 7.72 15.81
CA LEU A 287 6.35 6.74 16.05
C LEU A 287 5.22 7.30 16.92
N ILE A 288 5.50 8.17 17.89
CA ILE A 288 4.48 8.85 18.70
C ILE A 288 3.69 9.81 17.80
N ALA A 289 4.36 10.60 16.97
CA ALA A 289 3.68 11.48 16.02
C ALA A 289 2.75 10.71 15.08
N ALA A 290 3.19 9.54 14.58
CA ALA A 290 2.33 8.64 13.82
C ALA A 290 1.14 8.13 14.66
N ASP A 291 1.39 7.76 15.92
CA ASP A 291 0.36 7.21 16.82
C ASP A 291 -0.74 8.21 17.15
N GLU A 292 -0.38 9.48 17.36
CA GLU A 292 -1.34 10.56 17.63
C GLU A 292 -2.34 10.73 16.48
N MET A 293 -1.87 10.56 15.24
CA MET A 293 -2.70 10.63 14.04
C MET A 293 -3.52 9.35 13.83
N LEU A 294 -2.93 8.19 14.10
CA LEU A 294 -3.57 6.87 13.97
C LEU A 294 -4.46 6.51 15.18
N ARG A 295 -4.40 7.29 16.26
CA ARG A 295 -5.11 7.08 17.53
C ARG A 295 -4.88 5.68 18.13
N GLY A 296 -3.65 5.18 18.04
CA GLY A 296 -3.29 3.85 18.54
C GLY A 296 -3.81 2.68 17.71
N ASN A 297 -4.42 2.91 16.54
CA ASN A 297 -5.06 1.86 15.74
C ASN A 297 -4.11 1.22 14.69
N SER A 298 -2.84 1.03 15.05
CA SER A 298 -1.86 0.39 14.16
C SER A 298 -1.05 -0.65 14.92
N ILE A 299 -1.20 -1.91 14.51
CA ILE A 299 -0.44 -3.04 15.08
C ILE A 299 1.06 -2.81 14.88
N GLU A 300 1.48 -2.39 13.69
CA GLU A 300 2.89 -2.17 13.39
C GLU A 300 3.46 -1.00 14.19
N ASN A 301 2.73 0.12 14.29
CA ASN A 301 3.21 1.28 15.05
C ASN A 301 3.35 0.97 16.54
N ASN A 302 2.31 0.38 17.14
CA ASN A 302 2.33 -0.05 18.54
C ASN A 302 3.47 -1.05 18.81
N PHE A 303 3.73 -1.97 17.88
CA PHE A 303 4.85 -2.91 17.99
C PHE A 303 6.19 -2.20 18.09
N PHE A 304 6.48 -1.24 17.20
CA PHE A 304 7.75 -0.52 17.25
C PHE A 304 7.85 0.43 18.43
N LEU A 305 6.76 1.07 18.87
CA LEU A 305 6.74 1.85 20.13
C LEU A 305 7.10 0.98 21.33
N ALA A 306 6.47 -0.19 21.46
CA ALA A 306 6.77 -1.13 22.54
C ALA A 306 8.24 -1.57 22.51
N LYS A 307 8.80 -1.82 21.32
CA LYS A 307 10.23 -2.16 21.17
C LYS A 307 11.15 -0.99 21.53
N CYS A 308 10.81 0.25 21.20
CA CYS A 308 11.57 1.43 21.62
C CYS A 308 11.56 1.56 23.15
N TYR A 309 10.39 1.52 23.79
CA TYR A 309 10.29 1.57 25.26
C TYR A 309 11.06 0.44 25.94
N GLN A 310 11.01 -0.77 25.38
CA GLN A 310 11.78 -1.90 25.87
C GLN A 310 13.30 -1.60 25.86
N HIS A 311 13.80 -1.04 24.76
CA HIS A 311 15.21 -0.70 24.61
C HIS A 311 15.65 0.51 25.46
N LEU A 312 14.72 1.38 25.82
CA LEU A 312 14.91 2.48 26.75
C LEU A 312 14.72 2.06 28.22
N HIS A 313 14.53 0.76 28.48
CA HIS A 313 14.29 0.21 29.82
C HIS A 313 13.00 0.71 30.51
N GLU A 314 12.05 1.24 29.73
CA GLU A 314 10.72 1.65 30.21
C GLU A 314 9.74 0.46 30.10
N LYS A 315 9.91 -0.51 31.00
CA LYS A 315 9.25 -1.81 30.94
C LYS A 315 7.72 -1.72 30.94
N GLU A 316 7.15 -0.86 31.79
CA GLU A 316 5.71 -0.72 31.99
C GLU A 316 5.04 -0.18 30.73
N LYS A 317 5.64 0.84 30.09
CA LYS A 317 5.13 1.38 28.83
C LYS A 317 5.27 0.39 27.68
N ALA A 318 6.37 -0.37 27.63
CA ALA A 318 6.53 -1.42 26.64
C ALA A 318 5.37 -2.44 26.73
N ILE A 319 5.02 -2.86 27.94
CA ILE A 319 3.89 -3.76 28.19
C ILE A 319 2.57 -3.12 27.76
N GLU A 320 2.33 -1.83 28.06
CA GLU A 320 1.12 -1.11 27.66
C GLU A 320 0.93 -1.16 26.13
N TYR A 321 1.96 -0.82 25.35
CA TYR A 321 1.88 -0.83 23.89
C TYR A 321 1.79 -2.26 23.31
N PHE A 322 2.44 -3.24 23.95
CA PHE A 322 2.21 -4.65 23.61
C PHE A 322 0.75 -5.08 23.90
N GLY A 323 0.12 -4.56 24.95
CA GLY A 323 -1.31 -4.77 25.20
C GLY A 323 -2.18 -4.15 24.11
N LYS A 324 -1.93 -2.88 23.76
CA LYS A 324 -2.67 -2.17 22.69
C LYS A 324 -2.64 -2.94 21.37
N LEU A 325 -1.48 -3.43 20.94
CA LEU A 325 -1.39 -4.15 19.66
C LEU A 325 -2.05 -5.54 19.68
N LEU A 326 -2.10 -6.21 20.84
CA LEU A 326 -2.77 -7.50 20.99
C LEU A 326 -4.29 -7.37 21.06
N ALA A 327 -4.80 -6.17 21.38
CA ALA A 327 -6.22 -5.86 21.41
C ALA A 327 -6.80 -5.53 20.01
N LEU A 328 -5.96 -5.43 18.99
CA LEU A 328 -6.38 -5.15 17.60
C LEU A 328 -6.50 -6.45 16.81
N ASP A 329 -7.38 -6.47 15.81
CA ASP A 329 -7.47 -7.60 14.86
C ASP A 329 -6.47 -7.42 13.72
N PRO A 330 -5.66 -8.45 13.38
CA PRO A 330 -4.70 -8.35 12.28
C PRO A 330 -5.41 -8.40 10.92
N ASN A 331 -5.08 -7.47 10.03
CA ASN A 331 -5.67 -7.39 8.69
C ASN A 331 -4.89 -8.19 7.64
N ASN A 332 -3.68 -8.64 7.96
CA ASN A 332 -2.81 -9.38 7.03
C ASN A 332 -1.83 -10.30 7.79
N LEU A 333 -1.13 -11.17 7.05
CA LEU A 333 -0.14 -12.09 7.64
C LEU A 333 0.98 -11.35 8.36
N TYR A 334 1.42 -10.22 7.81
CA TYR A 334 2.50 -9.44 8.37
C TYR A 334 2.15 -8.90 9.78
N GLU A 335 0.92 -8.42 10.00
CA GLU A 335 0.43 -8.01 11.32
C GLU A 335 0.24 -9.19 12.28
N ALA A 336 -0.30 -10.31 11.80
CA ALA A 336 -0.44 -11.53 12.59
C ALA A 336 0.92 -12.04 13.11
N GLU A 337 1.97 -11.97 12.27
CA GLU A 337 3.34 -12.27 12.69
C GLU A 337 3.83 -11.33 13.83
N ARG A 338 3.45 -10.05 13.82
CA ARG A 338 3.82 -9.09 14.88
C ARG A 338 3.15 -9.43 16.21
N GLN A 339 1.88 -9.83 16.18
CA GLN A 339 1.17 -10.28 17.38
C GLN A 339 1.80 -11.56 17.94
N LYS A 340 2.09 -12.54 17.08
CA LYS A 340 2.78 -13.77 17.49
C LYS A 340 4.12 -13.46 18.16
N LEU A 341 4.95 -12.61 17.54
CA LEU A 341 6.23 -12.21 18.11
C LEU A 341 6.07 -11.49 19.46
N THR A 342 5.02 -10.68 19.61
CA THR A 342 4.70 -9.98 20.86
C THR A 342 4.37 -10.95 21.98
N VAL A 343 3.52 -11.96 21.72
CA VAL A 343 3.23 -13.05 22.66
C VAL A 343 4.51 -13.75 23.12
N GLU A 344 5.42 -14.03 22.18
CA GLU A 344 6.71 -14.64 22.52
C GLU A 344 7.58 -13.74 23.40
N ILE A 345 7.68 -12.44 23.09
CA ILE A 345 8.44 -11.47 23.89
C ILE A 345 7.87 -11.39 25.30
N LEU A 346 6.55 -11.20 25.44
CA LEU A 346 5.90 -11.10 26.75
C LEU A 346 6.10 -12.36 27.60
N THR A 347 6.01 -13.53 26.97
CA THR A 347 6.16 -14.81 27.66
C THR A 347 7.61 -15.07 28.06
N LYS A 348 8.55 -14.91 27.12
CA LYS A 348 9.96 -15.32 27.32
C LYS A 348 10.77 -14.25 28.05
N GLU A 349 10.59 -12.99 27.69
CA GLU A 349 11.42 -11.88 28.19
C GLU A 349 10.78 -11.22 29.42
N PHE A 350 9.47 -11.01 29.39
CA PHE A 350 8.76 -10.36 30.51
C PHE A 350 8.21 -11.35 31.54
N LYS A 351 8.20 -12.66 31.24
CA LYS A 351 7.62 -13.73 32.07
C LYS A 351 6.15 -13.47 32.42
N MET A 352 5.41 -12.90 31.48
CA MET A 352 3.99 -12.56 31.65
C MET A 352 3.10 -13.54 30.89
N ASN A 353 1.86 -13.67 31.36
CA ASN A 353 0.80 -14.30 30.58
C ASN A 353 0.08 -13.22 29.76
N PRO A 354 0.16 -13.26 28.42
CA PRO A 354 -0.47 -12.25 27.56
C PRO A 354 -1.99 -12.15 27.72
N LEU A 355 -2.67 -13.20 28.21
CA LEU A 355 -4.12 -13.19 28.47
C LEU A 355 -4.54 -12.36 29.69
N LYS A 356 -3.58 -11.81 30.43
CA LYS A 356 -3.82 -10.98 31.63
C LYS A 356 -3.58 -9.48 31.38
N LEU A 357 -3.23 -9.12 30.15
CA LEU A 357 -3.19 -7.74 29.65
C LEU A 357 -4.58 -7.36 29.18
#